data_AF-A0A9W8C7L6-F1
#
_entry.id   AF-A0A9W8C7L6-F1
#
_cell.length_a   1.000
_cell.length_b   1.000
_cell.length_c   1.000
_cell.angle_alpha   90.00
_cell.angle_beta   90.00
_cell.angle_gamma   90.00
#
_symmetry.space_group_name_H-M   'P 1'
#
loop_
_entity.id
_entity.type
_entity.pdbx_description
1 polymer ?
#
loop_
_entity_poly.entity_id
_entity_poly.type
_entity_poly.pdbx_seq_one_letter_code
_entity_poly.pdbx_strand_id
1 'polypeptide(L)' 'QLAAYGAELSSEACRELGFSSNLLCSSCDLLGQFSLNQLDLPCRQCCQEEAQLESKKLYPGAILEVCG' A
#
# COMPACT_ATOMS: atom_id res chain seq x y z
N GLN A 1 -8.36 -16.85 10.79
CA GLN A 1 -7.62 -15.59 10.58
C GLN A 1 -6.89 -15.65 9.25
N LEU A 2 -7.19 -14.73 8.33
CA LEU A 2 -6.44 -14.54 7.08
C LEU A 2 -5.22 -13.66 7.41
N ALA A 3 -4.07 -14.27 7.62
CA ALA A 3 -2.81 -13.54 7.64
C ALA A 3 -2.54 -13.10 6.19
N ALA A 4 -2.64 -11.80 5.93
CA ALA A 4 -2.08 -11.21 4.72
C ALA A 4 -0.57 -11.48 4.77
N TYR A 5 -0.08 -12.22 3.79
CA TYR A 5 1.33 -12.56 3.65
C TYR A 5 2.13 -11.22 3.56
N GLY A 6 2.83 -10.85 4.64
CA GLY A 6 3.59 -9.60 4.71
C GLY A 6 3.71 -8.96 6.10
N ALA A 7 2.83 -9.29 7.05
CA ALA A 7 2.86 -8.69 8.39
C ALA A 7 3.43 -9.63 9.45
N GLU A 8 4.73 -9.54 9.73
CA GLU A 8 5.37 -10.21 10.88
C GLU A 8 5.12 -9.44 12.20
N LEU A 9 4.54 -8.23 12.16
CA LEU A 9 4.17 -7.41 13.33
C LEU A 9 2.65 -7.28 13.49
N SER A 10 2.16 -7.17 14.73
CA SER A 10 0.74 -6.88 14.98
C SER A 10 0.38 -5.47 14.53
N SER A 11 -0.90 -5.24 14.26
CA SER A 11 -1.40 -3.90 13.88
C SER A 11 -1.18 -2.85 14.98
N GLU A 12 -1.10 -3.24 16.26
CA GLU A 12 -0.72 -2.33 17.35
C GLU A 12 0.76 -1.95 17.29
N ALA A 13 1.66 -2.91 17.08
CA ALA A 13 3.11 -2.65 17.00
C ALA A 13 3.45 -1.70 15.85
N CYS A 14 2.78 -1.84 14.71
CA CYS A 14 2.94 -0.91 13.59
C CYS A 14 2.49 0.52 13.94
N ARG A 15 1.42 0.67 14.73
CA ARG A 15 0.94 2.00 15.18
C ARG A 15 1.90 2.65 16.17
N GLU A 16 2.54 1.88 17.04
CA GLU A 16 3.58 2.40 17.96
C GLU A 16 4.81 2.91 17.20
N LEU A 17 5.15 2.27 16.08
CA LEU A 17 6.20 2.72 15.16
C LEU A 17 5.78 3.92 14.28
N GLY A 18 4.52 4.35 14.35
CA GLY A 18 3.97 5.45 13.58
C GLY A 18 3.46 5.07 12.19
N PHE A 19 3.36 3.78 11.87
CA PHE A 19 2.81 3.30 10.61
C PHE A 19 1.29 3.13 10.67
N SER A 20 0.63 3.40 9.53
CA SER A 20 -0.80 3.15 9.36
C SER A 20 -1.06 1.66 9.17
N SER A 21 -2.20 1.17 9.64
CA SER A 21 -2.65 -0.21 9.40
C SER A 21 -2.95 -0.52 7.93
N ASN A 22 -3.08 0.52 7.09
CA ASN A 22 -3.36 0.41 5.65
C ASN A 22 -2.13 0.82 4.81
N LEU A 23 -0.93 0.70 5.37
CA LEU A 23 0.30 1.03 4.68
C LEU A 23 0.51 0.09 3.49
N LEU A 24 0.81 0.64 2.32
CA LEU A 24 1.09 -0.14 1.10
C LEU A 24 2.61 -0.27 0.91
N CYS A 25 3.08 -1.43 0.45
CA CYS A 25 4.52 -1.70 0.37
C CYS A 25 5.27 -0.78 -0.60
N SER A 26 4.64 -0.27 -1.66
CA SER A 26 5.22 0.79 -2.50
C SER A 26 5.55 2.09 -1.76
N SER A 27 4.89 2.35 -0.63
CA SER A 27 5.21 3.52 0.21
C SER A 27 6.59 3.37 0.88
N CYS A 28 7.03 2.14 1.15
CA CYS A 28 8.35 1.89 1.72
C CYS A 28 9.47 2.26 0.74
N ASP A 29 9.26 2.03 -0.57
CA ASP A 29 10.24 2.38 -1.61
C ASP A 29 10.45 3.91 -1.72
N LEU A 30 9.47 4.72 -1.31
CA LEU A 30 9.56 6.17 -1.28
C LEU A 30 10.40 6.70 -0.11
N LEU A 31 10.59 5.92 0.96
CA LEU A 31 11.32 6.36 2.17
C LEU A 31 12.76 6.79 1.86
N GLY A 32 13.40 6.14 0.88
CA GLY A 32 14.76 6.48 0.46
C GLY A 32 14.88 7.90 -0.11
N GLN A 33 13.81 8.43 -0.71
CA GLN A 33 13.79 9.81 -1.25
C GLN A 33 13.83 10.87 -0.13
N PHE A 34 13.37 10.50 1.07
CA PHE A 34 13.32 11.39 2.24
C PHE A 34 14.46 11.14 3.23
N SER A 35 15.48 10.36 2.83
CA SER A 35 16.55 9.90 3.72
C SER A 35 16.06 9.07 4.93
N LEU A 36 14.92 8.38 4.80
CA LEU A 36 14.31 7.56 5.86
C LEU A 36 14.61 6.07 5.71
N ASN A 37 15.75 5.70 5.10
CA ASN A 37 16.12 4.31 4.80
C ASN A 37 16.16 3.39 6.05
N GLN A 38 16.42 3.95 7.23
CA GLN A 38 16.39 3.21 8.50
C GLN A 38 14.99 2.65 8.85
N LEU A 39 13.95 3.19 8.23
CA LEU A 39 12.56 2.75 8.41
C LEU A 39 12.13 1.72 7.36
N ASP A 40 12.95 1.39 6.37
CA ASP A 40 12.57 0.46 5.29
C ASP A 40 12.21 -0.93 5.84
N LEU A 41 13.07 -1.49 6.70
CA LEU A 41 12.84 -2.79 7.32
C LEU A 41 11.52 -2.84 8.14
N PRO A 42 11.28 -1.93 9.11
CA PRO A 42 10.02 -1.95 9.86
C PRO A 42 8.80 -1.56 9.01
N CYS A 43 8.98 -0.73 7.97
CA CYS A 43 7.92 -0.43 7.01
C CYS A 43 7.46 -1.69 6.29
N ARG A 44 8.41 -2.51 5.81
CA ARG A 44 8.12 -3.78 5.11
C ARG A 44 7.47 -4.83 6.00
N GLN A 45 7.69 -4.77 7.31
CA GLN A 45 7.03 -5.66 8.29
C GLN A 45 5.58 -5.24 8.61
N CYS A 46 5.19 -4.03 8.20
CA CYS A 46 3.90 -3.42 8.52
C CYS A 46 3.03 -3.13 7.28
N CYS A 47 3.59 -3.27 6.07
CA CYS A 47 2.89 -2.97 4.83
C CYS A 47 2.07 -4.15 4.32
N GLN A 48 1.02 -3.84 3.58
CA GLN A 48 0.28 -4.80 2.78
C GLN A 48 0.78 -4.73 1.34
N GLU A 49 1.00 -5.91 0.74
CA GLU A 49 1.23 -6.01 -0.68
C GLU A 49 0.03 -5.42 -1.42
N GLU A 50 0.31 -4.52 -2.35
CA GLU A 50 -0.73 -4.02 -3.23
C GLU A 50 -1.24 -5.19 -4.06
N ALA A 51 -2.56 -5.41 -4.02
CA ALA A 51 -3.20 -6.26 -4.98
C ALA A 51 -2.76 -5.78 -6.36
N GLN A 52 -2.09 -6.66 -7.12
CA GLN A 52 -1.73 -6.40 -8.51
C GLN A 52 -2.96 -5.77 -9.16
N LEU A 53 -2.83 -4.50 -9.56
CA LEU A 53 -3.87 -3.76 -10.23
C LEU A 53 -4.35 -4.71 -11.35
N GLU A 54 -5.56 -5.27 -11.21
CA GLU A 54 -6.16 -6.13 -12.25
C GLU A 54 -5.82 -5.45 -13.56
N SER A 55 -5.06 -6.15 -14.42
CA SER A 55 -4.49 -5.63 -15.65
C SER A 55 -5.42 -4.58 -16.24
N LYS A 56 -5.01 -3.31 -16.10
CA LYS A 56 -5.85 -2.11 -16.26
C LYS A 56 -6.85 -2.36 -17.39
N LYS A 57 -8.12 -2.67 -17.06
CA LYS A 57 -9.12 -3.00 -18.08
C LYS A 57 -9.21 -1.80 -19.01
N LEU A 58 -8.69 -1.96 -20.23
CA LEU A 58 -8.72 -0.92 -21.24
C LEU A 58 -10.15 -0.88 -21.79
N TYR A 59 -10.93 0.09 -21.30
CA TYR A 59 -12.24 0.36 -21.86
C TYR A 59 -12.05 1.21 -23.13
N PRO A 60 -12.59 0.79 -24.29
CA PRO A 60 -12.34 1.44 -25.57
C PRO A 60 -12.92 2.87 -25.68
N GLY A 61 -13.71 3.31 -24.69
CA GLY A 61 -14.23 4.66 -24.60
C GLY A 61 -15.46 4.74 -23.70
N ALA A 62 -15.92 5.96 -23.42
CA ALA A 62 -17.19 6.25 -22.77
C ALA A 62 -17.90 7.37 -23.53
N ILE A 63 -19.22 7.26 -23.70
CA ILE A 63 -20.05 8.29 -24.32
C ILE A 63 -20.68 9.11 -23.21
N LEU A 64 -20.52 10.44 -23.25
CA LEU A 64 -21.16 11.37 -22.33
C LEU A 64 -22.41 11.94 -23.01
N GLU A 65 -23.59 11.57 -22.52
CA GLU A 65 -24.86 12.15 -22.96
C GLU A 65 -25.27 13.30 -22.02
N VAL A 66 -25.78 14.38 -22.59
CA VAL A 66 -26.32 15.53 -21.85
C VAL A 66 -27.81 15.62 -22.14
N CYS A 67 -28.66 15.50 -21.12
CA CYS A 67 -30.10 15.71 -21.28
C CYS A 67 -30.39 17.20 -21.43
N GLY A 68 -31.20 17.56 -22.43
CA GLY A 68 -31.75 18.90 -22.64
C GLY A 68 -33.14 19.06 -22.04
#